data_AF-A0A2N6A2E4-F1
#
_entry.id   AF-A0A2N6A2E4-F1
#
_cell.length_a   1.000
_cell.length_b   1.000
_cell.length_c   1.000
_cell.angle_alpha   90.00
_cell.angle_beta   90.00
_cell.angle_gamma   90.00
#
_symmetry.space_group_name_H-M   'P 1'
#
loop_
_entity.id
_entity.type
_entity.pdbx_description
1 polymer ?
#
loop_
_entity_poly.entity_id
_entity_poly.type
_entity_poly.pdbx_seq_one_letter_code
_entity_poly.pdbx_strand_id
1 'polypeptide(L)'
;MADVKSLEQIEGQIKEQMDRIYKLLDEKKDAEFIKMEYKRVVELISQKYLILQDNLNKQKSGLSEQDFNEQSDNIKAQYKEDVIGIAVAIDDTLAKQ
;
A
#
# COMPACT_ATOMS: atom_id res chain seq x y z
N MET A 1 2.52 -23.00 -0.26
CA MET A 1 3.61 -22.00 -0.35
C MET A 1 3.36 -21.01 -1.50
N ALA A 2 2.15 -20.45 -1.59
CA ALA A 2 1.80 -19.49 -2.65
C ALA A 2 1.94 -18.01 -2.21
N ASP A 3 2.00 -17.73 -0.90
CA ASP A 3 1.69 -16.39 -0.39
C ASP A 3 2.91 -15.44 -0.19
N VAL A 4 4.14 -15.95 -0.11
CA VAL A 4 5.35 -15.08 0.06
C VAL A 4 5.80 -14.49 -1.27
N LYS A 5 5.85 -15.32 -2.33
CA LYS A 5 6.22 -14.87 -3.68
C LYS A 5 5.23 -13.85 -4.24
N SER A 6 3.94 -13.96 -3.91
CA SER A 6 2.92 -12.97 -4.31
C SER A 6 3.08 -11.64 -3.57
N LEU A 7 3.52 -11.67 -2.30
CA LEU A 7 3.72 -10.46 -1.51
C LEU A 7 4.93 -9.68 -1.99
N GLU A 8 6.06 -10.36 -2.23
CA GLU A 8 7.27 -9.74 -2.81
C GLU A 8 6.99 -9.12 -4.19
N GLN A 9 6.18 -9.79 -5.01
CA GLN A 9 5.77 -9.26 -6.32
C GLN A 9 4.94 -7.98 -6.18
N ILE A 10 3.95 -7.97 -5.29
CA ILE A 10 3.11 -6.78 -5.04
C ILE A 10 3.95 -5.65 -4.47
N GLU A 11 4.89 -5.92 -3.57
CA GLU A 11 5.80 -4.90 -3.04
C GLU A 11 6.69 -4.30 -4.13
N GLY A 12 7.19 -5.13 -5.06
CA GLY A 12 7.88 -4.66 -6.26
C GLY A 12 7.00 -3.74 -7.12
N GLN A 13 5.76 -4.14 -7.38
CA GLN A 13 4.80 -3.34 -8.15
C GLN A 13 4.44 -2.01 -7.46
N ILE A 14 4.26 -2.02 -6.13
CA ILE A 14 4.02 -0.79 -5.35
C ILE A 14 5.20 0.16 -5.51
N LYS A 15 6.44 -0.35 -5.39
CA LYS A 15 7.64 0.47 -5.54
C LYS A 15 7.74 1.08 -6.94
N GLU A 16 7.57 0.28 -8.00
CA GLU A 16 7.59 0.77 -9.38
C GLU A 16 6.52 1.84 -9.63
N GLN A 17 5.33 1.63 -9.05
CA GLN A 17 4.21 2.56 -9.20
C GLN A 17 4.44 3.87 -8.42
N MET A 18 5.08 3.80 -7.24
CA MET A 18 5.51 4.98 -6.48
C MET A 18 6.60 5.77 -7.20
N ASP A 19 7.63 5.09 -7.73
CA ASP A 19 8.69 5.73 -8.52
C ASP A 19 8.10 6.46 -9.73
N ARG A 20 7.08 5.87 -10.37
CA ARG A 20 6.34 6.51 -11.45
C ARG A 20 5.58 7.75 -11.00
N ILE A 21 4.90 7.71 -9.84
CA ILE A 21 4.20 8.89 -9.28
C ILE A 21 5.20 10.01 -9.03
N TYR A 22 6.32 9.73 -8.36
CA TYR A 22 7.34 10.75 -8.09
C TYR A 22 7.93 11.35 -9.36
N LYS A 23 8.17 10.54 -10.39
CA LYS A 23 8.60 11.04 -11.70
C LYS A 23 7.56 11.95 -12.34
N LEU A 24 6.27 11.61 -12.31
CA LEU A 24 5.20 12.45 -12.87
C LEU A 24 5.04 13.77 -12.10
N LEU A 25 5.23 13.73 -10.78
CA LEU A 25 5.24 14.91 -9.92
C LEU A 25 6.41 15.84 -10.26
N ASP A 26 7.62 15.31 -10.44
CA ASP A 26 8.81 16.07 -10.84
C ASP A 26 8.68 16.67 -12.24
N GLU A 27 8.10 15.91 -13.18
CA GLU A 27 7.82 16.36 -14.55
C GLU A 27 6.64 17.35 -14.64
N LYS A 28 6.02 17.74 -13.51
CA LYS A 28 4.84 18.62 -13.43
C LYS A 28 3.73 18.22 -14.41
N LYS A 29 3.46 16.92 -14.47
CA LYS A 29 2.42 16.37 -15.34
C LYS A 29 1.04 16.75 -14.83
N ASP A 30 0.07 16.61 -15.73
CA ASP A 30 -1.34 16.88 -15.46
C ASP A 30 -1.85 16.11 -14.21
N ALA A 31 -2.59 16.82 -13.37
CA ALA A 31 -3.07 16.33 -12.08
C ALA A 31 -3.98 15.10 -12.21
N GLU A 32 -4.73 14.95 -13.31
CA GLU A 32 -5.58 13.76 -13.54
C GLU A 32 -4.74 12.51 -13.78
N PHE A 33 -3.58 12.63 -14.45
CA PHE A 33 -2.66 11.49 -14.59
C PHE A 33 -2.08 11.07 -13.24
N ILE A 34 -1.68 12.02 -12.40
CA ILE A 34 -1.17 11.73 -11.06
C ILE A 34 -2.24 11.05 -10.20
N LYS A 35 -3.50 11.52 -10.25
CA LYS A 35 -4.63 10.88 -9.57
C LYS A 35 -4.90 9.46 -10.08
N MET A 36 -4.74 9.19 -11.38
CA MET A 36 -4.88 7.83 -11.91
C MET A 36 -3.80 6.89 -11.38
N GLU A 37 -2.54 7.32 -11.38
CA GLU A 37 -1.45 6.51 -10.84
C GLU A 37 -1.58 6.32 -9.31
N TYR A 38 -2.09 7.32 -8.59
CA TYR A 38 -2.47 7.20 -7.18
C TYR A 38 -3.49 6.07 -6.95
N LYS A 39 -4.57 6.03 -7.74
CA LYS A 39 -5.57 4.96 -7.61
C LYS A 39 -4.94 3.57 -7.80
N ARG A 40 -4.03 3.43 -8.78
CA ARG A 40 -3.32 2.17 -9.04
C ARG A 40 -2.45 1.74 -7.86
N VAL A 41 -1.70 2.65 -7.24
CA VAL A 41 -0.88 2.28 -6.08
C VAL A 41 -1.75 1.92 -4.87
N VAL A 42 -2.86 2.63 -4.64
CA VAL A 42 -3.81 2.29 -3.57
C VAL A 42 -4.47 0.93 -3.80
N GLU A 43 -4.76 0.56 -5.05
CA GLU A 43 -5.24 -0.79 -5.40
C GLU A 43 -4.21 -1.87 -5.02
N LEU A 44 -2.93 -1.66 -5.36
CA LEU A 44 -1.84 -2.59 -5.00
C LEU A 44 -1.65 -2.71 -3.48
N ILE A 45 -1.70 -1.59 -2.75
CA ILE A 45 -1.62 -1.57 -1.28
C ILE A 45 -2.82 -2.30 -0.67
N SER A 46 -4.02 -2.14 -1.25
CA SER A 46 -5.21 -2.85 -0.80
C SER A 46 -5.10 -4.36 -1.04
N GLN A 47 -4.51 -4.78 -2.16
CA GLN A 47 -4.21 -6.19 -2.41
C GLN A 47 -3.19 -6.75 -1.41
N LYS A 48 -2.12 -6.00 -1.11
CA LYS A 48 -1.14 -6.35 -0.05
C LYS A 48 -1.84 -6.55 1.30
N TYR A 49 -2.70 -5.61 1.68
CA TYR A 49 -3.48 -5.69 2.92
C TYR A 49 -4.34 -6.96 3.01
N LEU A 50 -5.06 -7.28 1.93
CA LEU A 50 -5.90 -8.49 1.88
C LEU A 50 -5.09 -9.78 2.03
N ILE A 51 -3.91 -9.86 1.40
CA ILE A 51 -3.02 -11.02 1.51
C ILE A 51 -2.47 -11.15 2.93
N LEU A 52 -2.04 -10.04 3.55
CA LEU A 52 -1.56 -10.06 4.94
C LEU A 52 -2.65 -10.50 5.92
N GLN A 53 -3.88 -10.02 5.75
CA GLN A 53 -5.03 -10.44 6.54
C GLN A 53 -5.37 -11.92 6.34
N ASP A 54 -5.37 -12.41 5.09
CA ASP A 54 -5.63 -13.82 4.80
C ASP A 54 -4.55 -14.73 5.42
N ASN A 55 -3.28 -14.33 5.31
CA ASN A 55 -2.16 -15.04 5.95
C ASN A 55 -2.28 -15.08 7.48
N LEU A 56 -2.65 -13.96 8.10
CA LEU A 56 -2.87 -13.90 9.55
C LEU A 56 -4.05 -14.81 9.96
N ASN A 57 -5.15 -14.79 9.20
CA ASN A 57 -6.31 -15.65 9.45
C ASN A 57 -5.97 -17.14 9.32
N LYS A 58 -5.16 -17.52 8.32
CA LYS A 58 -4.66 -18.90 8.18
C LYS A 58 -3.83 -19.36 9.38
N GLN A 59 -3.17 -18.43 10.08
CA GLN A 59 -2.33 -18.71 11.24
C GLN A 59 -3.06 -18.58 12.58
N LYS A 60 -4.34 -18.16 12.58
CA LYS A 60 -5.11 -17.85 13.78
C LYS A 60 -5.11 -18.97 14.82
N SER A 61 -5.22 -20.23 14.40
CA SER A 61 -5.23 -21.38 15.31
C SER A 61 -3.90 -21.64 16.02
N GLY A 62 -2.79 -21.06 15.52
CA GLY A 62 -1.46 -21.15 16.10
C GLY A 62 -1.03 -19.95 16.93
N LEU A 63 -1.90 -18.94 17.08
CA LEU A 63 -1.62 -17.70 17.80
C LEU A 63 -2.51 -17.57 19.03
N SER A 64 -2.04 -16.85 20.04
CA SER A 64 -2.92 -16.39 21.11
C SER A 64 -3.89 -15.34 20.56
N GLU A 65 -5.05 -15.17 21.21
CA GLU A 65 -6.03 -14.15 20.83
C GLU A 65 -5.42 -12.73 20.89
N GLN A 66 -4.56 -12.47 21.87
CA GLN A 66 -3.86 -11.20 22.02
C GLN A 66 -2.91 -10.96 20.85
N ASP A 67 -2.05 -11.92 20.50
CA ASP A 67 -1.07 -11.78 19.41
C ASP A 67 -1.77 -11.61 18.05
N PHE A 68 -2.85 -12.34 17.83
CA PHE A 68 -3.65 -12.22 16.62
C PHE A 68 -4.24 -10.81 16.48
N ASN A 69 -4.83 -10.28 17.57
CA ASN A 69 -5.41 -8.94 17.56
C ASN A 69 -4.35 -7.86 17.34
N GLU A 70 -3.20 -7.96 18.02
CA GLU A 70 -2.09 -7.03 17.85
C GLU A 70 -1.56 -7.02 16.41
N GLN A 71 -1.33 -8.19 15.81
CA GLN A 71 -0.88 -8.28 14.42
C GLN A 71 -1.94 -7.77 13.44
N SER A 72 -3.21 -8.08 13.66
CA SER A 72 -4.31 -7.56 12.85
C SER A 72 -4.35 -6.04 12.86
N ASP A 73 -4.20 -5.44 14.03
CA ASP A 73 -4.27 -3.99 14.19
C ASP A 73 -3.03 -3.31 13.62
N ASN A 74 -1.85 -3.92 13.74
CA ASN A 74 -0.64 -3.47 13.06
C ASN A 74 -0.80 -3.48 11.52
N ILE A 75 -1.37 -4.54 10.94
CA ILE A 75 -1.64 -4.62 9.50
C ILE A 75 -2.61 -3.52 9.06
N LYS A 76 -3.66 -3.24 9.85
CA LYS A 76 -4.61 -2.14 9.57
C LYS A 76 -3.96 -0.78 9.69
N ALA A 77 -3.10 -0.57 10.69
CA ALA A 77 -2.37 0.68 10.88
C ALA A 77 -1.44 0.95 9.70
N GLN A 78 -0.66 -0.05 9.28
CA GLN A 78 0.22 0.06 8.12
C GLN A 78 -0.54 0.41 6.84
N TYR A 79 -1.68 -0.26 6.58
CA TYR A 79 -2.52 0.06 5.42
C TYR A 79 -2.96 1.53 5.41
N LYS A 80 -3.39 2.06 6.56
CA LYS A 80 -3.80 3.47 6.68
C LYS A 80 -2.62 4.41 6.45
N GLU A 81 -1.48 4.12 7.07
CA GLU A 81 -0.27 4.93 6.92
C GLU A 81 0.19 4.99 5.46
N ASP A 82 0.24 3.84 4.77
CA ASP A 82 0.65 3.77 3.37
C ASP A 82 -0.29 4.59 2.47
N VAL A 83 -1.62 4.45 2.63
CA VAL A 83 -2.60 5.17 1.78
C VAL A 83 -2.59 6.68 2.05
N ILE A 84 -2.54 7.09 3.33
CA ILE A 84 -2.52 8.51 3.72
C ILE A 84 -1.19 9.16 3.32
N GLY A 85 -0.06 8.49 3.55
CA GLY A 85 1.26 9.03 3.24
C GLY A 85 1.41 9.40 1.76
N ILE A 86 0.86 8.57 0.87
CA ILE A 86 0.87 8.84 -0.57
C ILE A 86 -0.07 9.99 -0.92
N ALA A 87 -1.27 10.04 -0.34
CA ALA A 87 -2.21 11.13 -0.58
C ALA A 87 -1.62 12.49 -0.19
N VAL A 88 -1.01 12.56 1.01
CA VAL A 88 -0.33 13.78 1.49
C VAL A 88 0.81 14.18 0.56
N ALA A 89 1.65 13.23 0.13
CA ALA A 89 2.77 13.54 -0.77
C ALA A 89 2.30 14.13 -2.13
N ILE A 90 1.17 13.65 -2.65
CA ILE A 90 0.57 14.16 -3.87
C ILE A 90 -0.01 15.56 -3.63
N ASP A 91 -0.80 15.75 -2.58
CA ASP A 91 -1.41 17.04 -2.24
C ASP A 91 -0.37 18.13 -1.99
N ASP A 92 0.67 17.83 -1.21
CA ASP A 92 1.79 18.74 -0.92
C ASP A 92 2.53 19.17 -2.19
N THR A 93 2.59 18.29 -3.19
CA THR A 93 3.29 18.59 -4.44
C THR A 93 2.42 19.38 -5.39
N LEU A 94 1.14 19.04 -5.51
CA LEU A 94 0.17 19.78 -6.33
C LEU A 94 -0.10 21.18 -5.78
N ALA A 95 -0.09 21.37 -4.46
CA ALA A 95 -0.26 22.69 -3.84
C ALA A 95 0.93 23.66 -4.03
N LYS A 96 2.10 23.13 -4.40
CA LYS A 96 3.33 23.91 -4.65
C LYS A 96 3.55 24.28 -6.12
N GLN A 97 2.74 23.76 -7.04
CA GLN A 97 2.79 24.07 -8.48
C GLN A 97 1.92 25.29 -8.80
#